data_AF-A0A0F9U936-F1
#
_entry.id   AF-A0A0F9U936-F1
#
_cell.length_a   1.000
_cell.length_b   1.000
_cell.length_c   1.000
_cell.angle_alpha   90.00
_cell.angle_beta   90.00
_cell.angle_gamma   90.00
#
_symmetry.space_group_name_H-M   'P 1'
#
loop_
_entity.id
_entity.type
_entity.pdbx_description
1 polymer ?
#
loop_
_entity_poly.entity_id
_entity_poly.type
_entity_poly.pdbx_seq_one_letter_code
_entity_poly.pdbx_strand_id
1 'polypeptide(L)'
;MQATIVRFGPWLIATACQNALCSDGRRRYVKITQEPDTFFSLPGSVKVSGRTVTGFVTGIEFLPEGERDYKFVAYAYGKNGHLLP
;
A
#
# COMPACT_ATOMS: atom_id res chain seq x y z
N MET A 1 1.91 15.49 -0.49
CA MET A 1 2.63 14.54 0.40
C MET A 1 2.82 13.25 -0.36
N GLN A 2 4.07 12.83 -0.56
CA GLN A 2 4.44 11.60 -1.25
C GLN A 2 4.25 10.37 -0.34
N ALA A 3 4.09 9.20 -0.95
CA ALA A 3 4.08 7.94 -0.23
C ALA A 3 5.48 7.48 0.16
N THR A 4 5.64 6.97 1.38
CA THR A 4 6.95 6.53 1.91
C THR A 4 6.86 5.14 2.49
N ILE A 5 7.73 4.24 2.05
CA ILE A 5 7.89 2.92 2.69
C ILE A 5 8.70 3.08 3.98
N VAL A 6 8.07 2.75 5.10
CA VAL A 6 8.71 2.70 6.40
C VAL A 6 9.40 1.34 6.52
N ARG A 7 10.69 1.38 6.81
CA ARG A 7 11.54 0.20 7.01
C ARG A 7 12.05 0.20 8.44
N PHE A 8 12.14 -0.97 9.06
CA PHE A 8 12.59 -1.10 10.45
C PHE A 8 13.56 -2.26 10.63
N GLY A 9 14.47 -2.09 11.59
CA GLY A 9 15.45 -3.09 12.01
C GLY A 9 16.72 -3.17 11.15
N PRO A 10 17.68 -4.02 11.54
CA PRO A 10 19.00 -4.13 10.90
C PRO A 10 18.94 -4.51 9.41
N TRP A 11 17.86 -5.17 9.02
CA TRP A 11 17.64 -5.70 7.66
C TRP A 11 16.68 -4.83 6.83
N LEU A 12 16.29 -3.64 7.34
CA LEU A 12 15.44 -2.68 6.65
C LEU A 12 14.13 -3.30 6.08
N ILE A 13 13.50 -4.16 6.88
CA ILE A 13 12.26 -4.85 6.52
C ILE A 13 11.15 -3.82 6.41
N ALA A 14 10.40 -3.85 5.31
CA ALA A 14 9.25 -2.96 5.10
C ALA A 14 8.14 -3.31 6.10
N THR A 15 7.76 -2.35 6.95
CA THR A 15 6.72 -2.53 7.97
C THR A 15 5.45 -1.76 7.66
N ALA A 16 5.56 -0.67 6.90
CA ALA A 16 4.41 0.15 6.51
C ALA A 16 4.66 0.92 5.22
N CYS A 17 3.57 1.40 4.61
CA CYS A 17 3.59 2.47 3.62
C CYS A 17 2.75 3.63 4.14
N GLN A 18 3.36 4.80 4.32
CA GLN A 18 2.65 6.03 4.65
C GLN A 18 2.15 6.68 3.37
N ASN A 19 0.98 7.32 3.43
CA ASN A 19 0.39 8.13 2.35
C ASN A 19 0.20 7.39 1.01
N ALA A 20 0.01 6.06 1.02
CA ALA A 20 -0.27 5.28 -0.18
C ALA A 20 -1.61 5.71 -0.78
N LEU A 21 -1.64 5.92 -2.10
CA LEU A 21 -2.85 6.27 -2.82
C LEU A 21 -3.79 5.07 -2.95
N CYS A 22 -4.99 5.15 -2.38
CA CYS A 22 -6.04 4.15 -2.58
C CYS A 22 -6.89 4.50 -3.82
N SER A 23 -7.64 3.54 -4.32
CA SER A 23 -8.48 3.70 -5.52
C SER A 23 -9.61 4.72 -5.37
N ASP A 24 -10.02 5.03 -4.14
CA ASP A 24 -10.98 6.10 -3.84
C ASP A 24 -10.36 7.51 -3.84
N GLY A 25 -9.11 7.64 -4.31
CA GLY A 25 -8.38 8.91 -4.39
C GLY A 25 -7.82 9.42 -3.05
N ARG A 26 -8.04 8.69 -1.95
CA ARG A 26 -7.55 9.08 -0.61
C ARG A 26 -6.22 8.40 -0.31
N ARG A 27 -5.32 9.14 0.33
CA ARG A 27 -4.04 8.62 0.82
C ARG A 27 -4.20 8.04 2.22
N ARG A 28 -3.69 6.83 2.44
CA ARG A 28 -3.82 6.11 3.71
C ARG A 28 -2.52 5.47 4.16
N TYR A 29 -2.47 5.17 5.45
CA TYR A 29 -1.46 4.30 6.03
C TYR A 29 -1.79 2.83 5.71
N VAL A 30 -0.82 2.13 5.11
CA VAL A 30 -0.87 0.69 4.85
C VAL A 30 0.06 0.00 5.82
N LYS A 31 -0.47 -0.94 6.60
CA LYS A 31 0.35 -1.87 7.38
C LYS A 31 0.82 -2.98 6.45
N ILE A 32 2.13 -3.15 6.29
CA ILE A 32 2.69 -4.31 5.58
C ILE A 32 2.54 -5.53 6.49
N THR A 33 1.96 -6.61 5.95
CA THR A 33 1.55 -7.78 6.76
C THR A 33 2.42 -9.00 6.53
N GLN A 34 3.12 -9.07 5.41
CA GLN A 34 3.96 -10.22 5.04
C GLN A 34 5.23 -9.72 4.34
N GLU A 35 6.17 -10.64 4.14
CA GLU A 35 7.30 -10.38 3.26
C GLU A 35 6.83 -10.04 1.83
N PRO A 36 7.64 -9.31 1.05
CA PRO A 36 7.29 -8.95 -0.32
C PRO A 36 6.96 -10.19 -1.16
N ASP A 37 5.74 -10.28 -1.68
CA ASP A 37 5.32 -11.39 -2.56
C ASP A 37 6.07 -11.36 -3.90
N THR A 38 6.42 -10.16 -4.38
CA THR A 38 7.26 -9.93 -5.56
C THR A 38 8.12 -8.67 -5.39
N PHE A 39 9.07 -8.43 -6.28
CA PHE A 39 9.88 -7.21 -6.27
C PHE A 39 9.03 -5.92 -6.39
N PHE A 40 7.81 -6.02 -6.93
CA PHE A 40 6.95 -4.87 -7.27
C PHE A 40 5.68 -4.77 -6.41
N SER A 41 5.44 -5.71 -5.49
CA SER A 41 4.22 -5.78 -4.68
C SER A 41 4.51 -6.13 -3.22
N LEU A 42 4.07 -5.25 -2.30
CA LEU A 42 4.16 -5.46 -0.85
C LEU A 42 2.77 -5.75 -0.26
N PRO A 43 2.47 -6.98 0.17
CA PRO A 43 1.17 -7.31 0.76
C PRO A 43 0.93 -6.53 2.05
N GLY A 44 -0.29 -6.00 2.20
CA GLY A 44 -0.63 -5.16 3.33
C GLY A 44 -2.13 -4.98 3.54
N SER A 45 -2.45 -4.12 4.50
CA SER A 45 -3.83 -3.80 4.84
C SER A 45 -4.02 -2.35 5.22
N VAL A 46 -5.21 -1.84 4.92
CA VAL A 46 -5.64 -0.48 5.26
C VAL A 46 -6.93 -0.51 6.07
N LYS A 47 -7.21 0.57 6.80
CA LYS A 47 -8.49 0.80 7.46
C LYS A 47 -9.38 1.70 6.60
N VAL A 48 -10.54 1.20 6.22
CA VAL A 48 -11.57 1.95 5.49
C VAL A 48 -12.87 1.86 6.28
N SER A 49 -13.37 3.00 6.75
CA SER A 49 -14.61 3.07 7.53
C SER A 49 -14.61 2.09 8.73
N GLY A 50 -13.48 2.03 9.46
CA GLY A 50 -13.28 1.12 10.60
C GLY A 50 -12.98 -0.34 10.23
N ARG A 51 -13.21 -0.76 8.98
CA ARG A 51 -12.99 -2.13 8.51
C ARG A 51 -11.60 -2.30 7.92
N THR A 52 -11.05 -3.50 8.05
CA THR A 52 -9.76 -3.85 7.45
C THR A 52 -9.97 -4.32 6.01
N VAL A 53 -9.30 -3.68 5.06
CA VAL A 53 -9.23 -4.09 3.65
C VAL A 53 -7.82 -4.60 3.39
N THR A 54 -7.70 -5.81 2.85
CA THR A 54 -6.43 -6.43 2.49
C THR A 54 -6.12 -6.22 1.01
N GLY A 55 -4.84 -6.15 0.69
CA GLY A 55 -4.37 -5.84 -0.64
C GLY A 55 -2.85 -5.85 -0.72
N PHE A 56 -2.31 -5.13 -1.68
CA PHE A 56 -0.88 -4.95 -1.84
C PHE A 56 -0.55 -3.51 -2.24
N VAL A 57 0.65 -3.06 -1.87
CA VAL A 57 1.22 -1.78 -2.29
C VAL A 57 2.09 -2.02 -3.52
N THR A 58 1.95 -1.19 -4.53
CA THR A 58 2.79 -1.24 -5.74
C THR A 58 3.20 0.17 -6.16
N GLY A 59 4.34 0.28 -6.84
CA GLY A 59 4.86 1.56 -7.32
C GLY A 59 4.01 2.15 -8.45
N ILE A 60 3.97 3.47 -8.52
CA ILE A 60 3.45 4.23 -9.66
C ILE A 60 4.67 4.78 -10.39
N GLU A 61 5.04 4.19 -11.52
CA GLU A 61 6.26 4.55 -12.26
C GLU A 61 6.10 5.81 -13.15
N PHE A 62 4.90 6.39 -13.22
CA PHE A 62 4.52 7.36 -14.26
C PHE A 62 4.43 8.82 -13.78
N LEU A 63 5.15 9.23 -12.73
CA LEU A 63 5.21 10.67 -12.42
C LEU A 63 6.27 11.34 -13.32
N PRO A 64 5.91 12.42 -14.04
CA PRO A 64 6.76 13.07 -15.05
C PRO A 64 8.07 13.65 -14.50
N GLU A 65 8.22 13.72 -13.18
CA GLU A 65 9.36 14.32 -12.47
C GLU A 65 10.29 13.29 -11.82
N GLY A 66 10.09 11.98 -12.07
CA GLY A 66 10.89 10.92 -11.47
C GLY A 66 10.57 10.64 -10.00
N GLU A 67 9.51 11.26 -9.47
CA GLU A 67 9.00 10.98 -8.13
C GLU A 67 8.39 9.57 -8.09
N ARG A 68 8.82 8.76 -7.11
CA ARG A 68 8.24 7.44 -6.88
C ARG A 68 7.06 7.60 -5.92
N ASP A 69 5.86 7.34 -6.42
CA ASP A 69 4.67 7.26 -5.57
C ASP A 69 4.20 5.80 -5.45
N TYR A 70 3.38 5.51 -4.45
CA TYR A 70 2.89 4.17 -4.18
C TYR A 70 1.38 4.17 -4.10
N LYS A 71 0.75 3.18 -4.76
CA LYS A 71 -0.69 2.92 -4.63
C LYS A 71 -0.95 1.63 -3.88
N PHE A 72 -2.07 1.61 -3.16
CA PHE A 72 -2.62 0.42 -2.54
C PHE A 72 -3.75 -0.12 -3.43
N VAL A 73 -3.64 -1.40 -3.79
CA VAL A 73 -4.64 -2.13 -4.57
C VAL A 73 -5.27 -3.19 -3.67
N ALA A 74 -6.57 -3.09 -3.43
CA ALA A 74 -7.30 -4.08 -2.66
C ALA A 74 -7.40 -5.41 -3.45
N TYR A 75 -7.37 -6.54 -2.75
CA TYR A 75 -7.66 -7.81 -3.40
C TYR A 75 -9.14 -7.88 -3.79
N ALA A 76 -9.41 -8.12 -5.07
CA ALA A 76 -10.77 -8.14 -5.62
C ALA A 76 -11.72 -9.09 -4.86
N TYR A 77 -11.22 -10.26 -4.46
CA TYR A 77 -11.98 -11.27 -3.72
C TYR A 77 -11.74 -11.24 -2.19
N GLY A 78 -11.14 -10.17 -1.68
CA GLY A 78 -10.89 -10.00 -0.24
C GLY A 78 -12.18 -9.73 0.53
N LYS A 79 -12.23 -10.13 1.81
CA LYS A 79 -13.38 -10.00 2.73
C LYS A 79 -14.04 -8.60 2.75
N ASN A 80 -13.32 -7.55 2.39
CA ASN A 80 -13.82 -6.17 2.26
C ASN A 80 -13.29 -5.45 1.00
N GLY A 81 -12.89 -6.19 -0.04
CA GLY A 81 -12.31 -5.61 -1.26
C GLY A 81 -13.23 -4.59 -1.94
N HIS A 82 -14.53 -4.84 -1.91
CA HIS A 82 -15.57 -3.94 -2.44
C HIS A 82 -15.60 -2.54 -1.82
N LEU A 83 -14.95 -2.30 -0.68
CA LEU A 83 -14.85 -0.96 -0.07
C LEU A 83 -13.80 -0.06 -0.76
N LEU A 84 -12.92 -0.67 -1.56
CA LEU A 84 -11.91 0.00 -2.37
C LEU A 84 -11.92 -0.66 -3.77
N PRO A 85 -12.91 -0.32 -4.61
CA PRO A 85 -13.01 -0.87 -5.96
C PRO A 85 -11.85 -0.45 -6.85
#